data_AF-A0A8J2LFN5-F1
#
_entry.id   AF-A0A8J2LFN5-F1
#
_cell.length_a   1.000
_cell.length_b   1.000
_cell.length_c   1.000
_cell.angle_alpha   90.00
_cell.angle_beta   90.00
_cell.angle_gamma   90.00
#
_symmetry.space_group_name_H-M   'P 1'
#
loop_
_entity.id
_entity.type
_entity.pdbx_description
1 polymer ?
#
loop_
_entity_poly.entity_id
_entity_poly.type
_entity_poly.pdbx_seq_one_letter_code
_entity_poly.pdbx_strand_id
1 'polypeptide(L)'
;EKSEDHWNFYKSARNKYYNAVREAKKDSWRKFCEDLEDLPATARAFKFIKSDGKREPHGIQLAGGQINCEPAIIVDALLENHFPMDSSFRLPESNHSVMADTNGGSWADETVVQRALSSFKPTKAPGPDNIYPAMLQNGG
;
A
#
# COMPACT_ATOMS: atom_id res chain seq x y z
N GLU A 1 -17.87 29.92 -6.25
CA GLU A 1 -16.98 30.32 -5.13
C GLU A 1 -16.98 29.36 -3.95
N LYS A 2 -18.12 29.06 -3.29
CA LYS A 2 -18.14 28.22 -2.07
C LYS A 2 -17.38 26.87 -2.15
N SER A 3 -17.36 26.21 -3.31
CA SER A 3 -16.67 24.91 -3.48
C SER A 3 -15.14 25.00 -3.35
N GLU A 4 -14.53 26.09 -3.81
CA GLU A 4 -13.07 26.25 -3.80
C GLU A 4 -12.58 26.53 -2.38
N ASP A 5 -13.34 27.33 -1.62
CA ASP A 5 -13.05 27.68 -0.23
C ASP A 5 -13.17 26.46 0.70
N HIS A 6 -14.23 25.66 0.54
CA HIS A 6 -14.38 24.41 1.29
C HIS A 6 -13.25 23.42 0.97
N TRP A 7 -12.81 23.36 -0.28
CA TRP A 7 -11.69 22.52 -0.68
C TRP A 7 -10.35 22.99 -0.11
N ASN A 8 -10.11 24.31 -0.09
CA ASN A 8 -8.92 24.90 0.53
C ASN A 8 -8.90 24.71 2.04
N PHE A 9 -10.05 24.85 2.70
CA PHE A 9 -10.20 24.56 4.13
C PHE A 9 -9.89 23.10 4.45
N TYR A 10 -10.46 22.16 3.68
CA TYR A 10 -10.18 20.73 3.83
C TYR A 10 -8.69 20.41 3.67
N LYS A 11 -8.04 20.91 2.60
CA LYS A 11 -6.59 20.72 2.37
C LYS A 11 -5.76 21.27 3.53
N SER A 12 -6.12 22.45 4.05
CA SER A 12 -5.44 23.06 5.19
C SER A 12 -5.59 22.22 6.46
N ALA A 13 -6.80 21.78 6.80
CA ALA A 13 -7.06 20.91 7.95
C ALA A 13 -6.33 19.56 7.83
N ARG A 14 -6.38 18.94 6.65
CA ARG A 14 -5.66 17.70 6.32
C ARG A 14 -4.15 17.86 6.51
N ASN A 15 -3.56 18.93 5.98
CA ASN A 15 -2.13 19.20 6.12
C ASN A 15 -1.74 19.45 7.58
N LYS A 16 -2.54 20.20 8.33
CA LYS A 16 -2.32 20.39 9.78
C LYS A 16 -2.31 19.07 10.53
N TYR A 17 -3.27 18.18 10.24
CA TYR A 17 -3.30 16.85 10.84
C TYR A 17 -2.04 16.03 10.51
N TYR A 18 -1.67 15.92 9.23
CA TYR A 18 -0.47 15.15 8.86
C TYR A 18 0.82 15.75 9.43
N ASN A 19 0.92 17.08 9.50
CA ASN A 19 2.05 17.74 10.13
C ASN A 19 2.11 17.43 11.63
N ALA A 20 0.98 17.49 12.34
CA ALA A 20 0.91 17.13 13.74
C ALA A 20 1.31 15.66 13.98
N VAL A 21 0.85 14.73 13.14
CA VAL A 21 1.25 13.32 13.20
C VAL A 21 2.75 13.16 12.94
N ARG A 22 3.31 13.90 11.98
CA ARG A 22 4.74 13.84 11.66
C ARG A 22 5.59 14.36 12.83
N GLU A 23 5.23 15.49 13.41
CA GLU A 23 5.93 16.05 14.58
C GLU A 23 5.80 15.12 15.79
N ALA A 24 4.60 14.60 16.07
CA ALA A 24 4.41 13.65 17.17
C ALA A 24 5.28 12.38 17.03
N LYS A 25 5.39 11.83 15.82
CA LYS A 25 6.28 10.68 15.55
C LYS A 25 7.75 11.05 15.76
N LYS A 26 8.18 12.21 15.28
CA LYS A 26 9.55 12.70 15.41
C LYS A 26 9.92 12.95 16.88
N ASP A 27 9.03 13.59 17.64
CA ASP A 27 9.23 13.87 19.05
C ASP A 27 9.24 12.59 19.89
N SER A 28 8.33 11.64 19.59
CA SER A 28 8.34 10.32 20.23
C SER A 28 9.64 9.57 19.97
N TRP A 29 10.15 9.61 18.72
CA TRP A 29 11.43 8.98 18.39
C TRP A 29 12.61 9.67 19.07
N ARG A 30 12.61 11.01 19.14
CA ARG A 30 13.63 11.77 19.84
C ARG A 30 13.69 11.37 21.32
N LYS A 31 12.55 11.39 22.02
CA LYS A 31 12.44 10.98 23.43
C LYS A 31 12.91 9.55 23.64
N PHE A 32 12.48 8.62 22.78
CA PHE A 32 12.96 7.25 22.82
C PHE A 32 14.48 7.16 22.73
N CYS A 33 15.12 7.92 21.84
CA CYS A 33 16.58 7.94 21.74
C CYS A 33 17.27 8.64 22.91
N GLU A 34 16.66 9.67 23.51
CA GLU A 34 17.17 10.37 24.69
C GLU A 34 17.11 9.48 25.95
N ASP A 35 16.08 8.65 26.07
CA ASP A 35 15.89 7.71 27.19
C ASP A 35 16.82 6.47 27.11
N LEU A 36 17.56 6.28 26.01
CA LEU A 36 18.47 5.15 25.83
C LEU A 36 19.83 5.40 26.50
N GLU A 37 19.94 5.10 27.79
CA GLU A 37 21.20 5.19 28.55
C GLU A 37 22.04 3.90 28.48
N ASP A 38 21.40 2.76 28.23
CA ASP A 38 22.00 1.43 28.31
C ASP A 38 22.64 0.95 26.99
N LEU A 39 23.91 0.50 27.04
CA LEU A 39 24.63 -0.04 25.89
C LEU A 39 23.88 -1.16 25.15
N PRO A 40 23.26 -2.17 25.83
CA PRO A 40 22.48 -3.19 25.15
C PRO A 40 21.25 -2.64 24.42
N ALA A 41 20.60 -1.63 24.99
CA ALA A 41 19.39 -1.03 24.41
C ALA A 41 19.75 -0.20 23.16
N THR A 42 20.81 0.59 23.24
CA THR A 42 21.35 1.36 22.10
C THR A 42 21.83 0.45 20.97
N ALA A 43 22.50 -0.67 21.28
CA ALA A 43 22.92 -1.64 20.28
C ALA A 43 21.75 -2.30 19.54
N ARG A 44 20.63 -2.58 20.23
CA ARG A 44 19.39 -3.09 19.60
C ARG A 44 18.76 -2.05 18.68
N ALA A 45 18.65 -0.80 19.13
CA ALA A 45 18.14 0.30 18.32
C ALA A 45 18.99 0.53 17.07
N PHE A 46 20.31 0.50 17.21
CA PHE A 46 21.25 0.61 16.09
C PHE A 46 21.07 -0.52 15.06
N LYS A 47 20.94 -1.78 15.50
CA LYS A 47 20.66 -2.91 14.60
C LYS A 47 19.35 -2.74 13.84
N PHE A 48 18.31 -2.24 14.50
CA PHE A 48 17.01 -1.96 13.88
C PHE A 48 17.13 -0.89 12.79
N ILE A 49 17.84 0.20 13.06
CA ILE A 49 18.04 1.30 12.10
C ILE A 49 18.90 0.85 10.92
N LYS A 50 19.95 0.06 11.17
CA LYS A 50 20.84 -0.45 10.13
C LYS A 50 20.17 -1.51 9.24
N SER A 51 19.16 -2.21 9.74
CA SER A 51 18.44 -3.19 8.93
C SER A 51 17.63 -2.48 7.83
N ASP A 52 17.84 -2.89 6.58
CA ASP A 52 17.35 -2.22 5.36
C ASP A 52 15.83 -2.44 5.11
N GLY A 53 15.05 -2.52 6.19
CA GLY A 53 13.60 -2.79 6.15
C GLY A 53 13.22 -4.23 5.77
N LYS A 54 14.13 -5.01 5.17
CA LYS A 54 13.94 -6.43 4.87
C LYS A 54 14.08 -7.24 6.15
N ARG A 55 12.97 -7.44 6.84
CA ARG A 55 12.87 -8.46 7.90
C ARG A 55 12.38 -9.73 7.26
N GLU A 56 13.32 -10.56 6.83
CA GLU A 56 13.00 -11.95 6.55
C GLU A 56 12.71 -12.63 7.90
N PRO A 57 11.64 -13.44 7.97
CA PRO A 57 11.40 -14.26 9.15
C PRO A 57 12.66 -15.08 9.43
N HIS A 58 13.32 -14.83 10.56
CA HIS A 58 14.58 -15.51 10.89
C HIS A 58 14.36 -16.99 11.21
N GLY A 59 13.12 -17.41 11.43
CA GLY A 59 12.71 -18.79 11.58
C GLY A 59 11.39 -18.92 12.33
N ILE A 60 10.68 -20.02 12.12
CA ILE A 60 9.49 -20.40 12.90
C ILE A 60 9.76 -21.71 13.63
N GLN A 61 9.21 -21.83 14.84
CA GLN A 61 9.20 -23.11 15.55
C GLN A 61 7.96 -23.90 15.11
N LEU A 62 8.18 -25.06 14.50
CA LEU A 62 7.12 -25.95 14.04
C LEU A 62 6.60 -26.84 15.17
N ALA A 63 5.44 -27.48 14.96
CA ALA A 63 4.91 -28.51 15.84
C ALA A 63 5.92 -29.67 15.94
N GLY A 64 6.57 -29.82 17.10
CA GLY A 64 7.71 -30.73 17.29
C GLY A 64 8.97 -30.04 17.80
N GLY A 65 8.95 -28.71 17.91
CA GLY A 65 9.99 -27.92 18.58
C GLY A 65 11.20 -27.60 17.71
N GLN A 66 11.26 -28.10 16.47
CA GLN A 66 12.29 -27.77 15.50
C GLN A 66 12.10 -26.34 14.96
N ILE A 67 13.21 -25.62 14.80
CA ILE A 67 13.25 -24.30 14.19
C ILE A 67 13.56 -24.45 12.71
N ASN A 68 12.70 -23.88 11.87
CA ASN A 68 12.88 -23.86 10.42
C ASN A 68 13.07 -22.42 9.93
N CYS A 69 14.08 -22.17 9.09
CA CYS A 69 14.42 -20.86 8.54
C CYS A 69 14.06 -20.73 7.04
N GLU A 70 13.48 -21.76 6.43
CA GLU A 70 13.11 -21.76 5.02
C GLU A 70 11.83 -20.94 4.80
N PRO A 71 11.84 -19.90 3.95
CA PRO A 71 10.72 -18.98 3.80
C PRO A 71 9.40 -19.66 3.40
N ALA A 72 9.43 -20.66 2.52
CA ALA A 72 8.23 -21.38 2.09
C ALA A 72 7.56 -22.09 3.26
N ILE A 73 8.34 -22.82 4.05
CA ILE A 73 7.87 -23.55 5.23
C ILE A 73 7.32 -22.58 6.30
N ILE A 74 7.97 -21.43 6.47
CA ILE A 74 7.49 -20.40 7.40
C ILE A 74 6.12 -19.87 6.96
N VAL A 75 5.95 -19.57 5.68
CA VAL A 75 4.68 -19.07 5.13
C VAL A 75 3.58 -20.12 5.30
N ASP A 76 3.85 -21.37 4.95
CA ASP A 76 2.86 -22.46 5.07
C ASP A 76 2.45 -22.68 6.52
N ALA A 77 3.41 -22.75 7.45
CA ALA A 77 3.13 -22.91 8.87
C ALA A 77 2.34 -21.73 9.47
N LEU A 78 2.61 -20.50 9.02
CA LEU A 78 1.82 -19.33 9.42
C LEU A 78 0.39 -19.40 8.88
N LEU A 79 0.23 -19.82 7.62
CA LEU A 79 -1.08 -19.96 7.00
C LEU A 79 -1.91 -21.03 7.72
N GLU A 80 -1.36 -22.21 7.93
CA GLU A 80 -2.05 -23.31 8.62
C GLU A 80 -2.48 -22.93 10.05
N ASN A 81 -1.63 -22.24 10.81
CA ASN A 81 -1.90 -21.94 12.21
C ASN A 81 -2.84 -20.74 12.41
N HIS A 82 -2.77 -19.73 11.54
CA HIS A 82 -3.59 -18.51 11.67
C HIS A 82 -4.86 -18.54 10.83
N PHE A 83 -4.88 -19.35 9.77
CA PHE A 83 -6.01 -19.51 8.86
C PHE A 83 -6.29 -21.00 8.70
N PRO A 84 -6.80 -21.68 9.75
CA PRO A 84 -7.19 -23.08 9.63
C PRO A 84 -8.19 -23.17 8.49
N MET A 85 -7.76 -23.74 7.36
CA MET A 85 -8.64 -23.88 6.21
C MET A 85 -9.82 -24.72 6.66
N ASP A 86 -11.00 -24.12 6.60
CA ASP A 86 -12.22 -24.88 6.74
C ASP A 86 -12.28 -25.85 5.56
N SER A 87 -12.14 -27.14 5.85
CA SER A 87 -12.19 -28.22 4.84
C SER A 87 -13.52 -28.24 4.06
N SER A 88 -14.56 -27.57 4.57
CA SER A 88 -15.84 -27.35 3.91
C SER A 88 -15.88 -26.10 3.03
N PHE A 89 -14.91 -25.19 3.16
CA PHE A 89 -14.79 -24.02 2.30
C PHE A 89 -14.40 -24.44 0.88
N ARG A 90 -15.38 -24.38 -0.01
CA ARG A 90 -15.15 -24.41 -1.46
C ARG A 90 -15.08 -22.95 -1.90
N LEU A 91 -14.01 -22.57 -2.59
CA LEU A 91 -14.05 -21.36 -3.40
C LEU A 91 -15.26 -21.53 -4.34
N PRO A 92 -16.19 -20.55 -4.40
CA PRO A 92 -17.20 -20.57 -5.43
C PRO A 92 -16.48 -20.76 -6.75
N GLU A 93 -16.87 -21.74 -7.56
CA GLU A 93 -16.37 -21.82 -8.91
C GLU A 93 -16.64 -20.46 -9.56
N SER A 94 -15.57 -19.73 -9.86
CA SER A 94 -15.68 -18.46 -10.55
C SER A 94 -16.16 -18.77 -11.95
N ASN A 95 -17.47 -18.87 -12.11
CA ASN A 95 -18.14 -18.80 -13.40
C ASN A 95 -18.01 -17.35 -13.85
N HIS A 96 -16.81 -16.98 -14.31
CA HIS A 96 -16.60 -15.80 -15.13
C HIS A 96 -17.31 -16.06 -16.45
N SER A 97 -18.64 -16.00 -16.45
CA SER A 97 -19.36 -15.83 -17.69
C SER A 97 -18.83 -14.53 -18.27
N VAL A 98 -18.19 -14.62 -19.44
CA VAL A 98 -18.00 -13.44 -20.29
C VAL A 98 -19.41 -12.92 -20.51
N MET A 99 -19.80 -11.90 -19.75
CA MET A 99 -21.04 -11.21 -20.06
C MET A 99 -20.78 -10.62 -21.44
N ALA A 100 -21.42 -11.19 -22.45
CA ALA A 100 -21.46 -10.56 -23.75
C ALA A 100 -22.04 -9.18 -23.48
N ASP A 101 -21.21 -8.15 -23.62
CA ASP A 101 -21.60 -6.76 -23.42
C ASP A 101 -22.61 -6.40 -24.51
N THR A 102 -23.88 -6.74 -24.28
CA THR A 102 -24.98 -6.42 -25.20
C THR A 102 -25.29 -4.93 -25.21
N ASN A 103 -24.63 -4.13 -24.35
CA ASN A 103 -24.68 -2.67 -24.32
C ASN A 103 -23.35 -2.04 -24.74
N GLY A 104 -22.65 -2.67 -25.68
CA GLY A 104 -21.48 -2.09 -26.32
C GLY A 104 -21.79 -0.69 -26.87
N GLY A 105 -21.26 0.34 -26.21
CA GLY A 105 -20.95 1.62 -26.84
C GLY A 105 -21.67 2.89 -26.35
N SER A 106 -22.52 2.88 -25.31
CA SER A 106 -23.16 4.15 -24.89
C SER A 106 -22.39 4.93 -23.81
N TRP A 107 -21.52 4.27 -23.04
CA TRP A 107 -20.80 4.90 -21.93
C TRP A 107 -19.41 5.42 -22.34
N ALA A 108 -18.84 4.86 -23.40
CA ALA A 108 -17.55 5.22 -23.97
C ALA A 108 -17.72 6.08 -25.22
N ASP A 109 -18.49 7.15 -25.10
CA ASP A 109 -18.62 8.17 -26.14
C ASP A 109 -17.31 8.98 -26.26
N GLU A 110 -17.04 9.51 -27.45
CA GLU A 110 -15.82 10.30 -27.72
C GLU A 110 -15.69 11.46 -26.74
N THR A 111 -16.82 12.08 -26.38
CA THR A 111 -16.87 13.17 -25.40
C THR A 111 -16.43 12.73 -24.00
N VAL A 112 -16.78 11.50 -23.59
CA VAL A 112 -16.39 10.91 -22.30
C VAL A 112 -14.90 10.60 -22.29
N VAL A 113 -14.37 10.06 -23.39
CA VAL A 113 -12.95 9.76 -23.56
C VAL A 113 -12.12 11.05 -23.53
N GLN A 114 -12.51 12.07 -24.28
CA GLN A 114 -11.84 13.38 -24.29
C GLN A 114 -11.86 14.04 -22.89
N ARG A 115 -12.97 13.92 -22.16
CA ARG A 115 -13.08 14.42 -20.79
C ARG A 115 -12.16 13.66 -19.82
N ALA A 116 -12.07 12.34 -19.95
CA ALA A 116 -11.18 11.53 -19.15
C ALA A 116 -9.71 11.87 -19.41
N LEU A 117 -9.32 12.02 -20.68
CA LEU A 117 -7.96 12.39 -21.07
C LEU A 117 -7.57 13.77 -20.53
N SER A 118 -8.44 14.78 -20.69
CA SER A 118 -8.21 16.14 -20.20
C SER A 118 -8.22 16.27 -18.67
N SER A 119 -8.80 15.31 -17.94
CA SER A 119 -8.80 15.32 -16.47
C SER A 119 -7.41 15.09 -15.85
N PHE A 120 -6.49 14.47 -16.60
CA PHE A 120 -5.14 14.20 -16.12
C PHE A 120 -4.24 15.44 -16.26
N LYS A 121 -3.39 15.68 -15.26
CA LYS A 121 -2.30 16.65 -15.40
C LYS A 121 -1.26 16.09 -16.40
N PRO A 122 -0.72 16.90 -17.33
CA PRO A 122 0.28 16.45 -18.30
C PRO A 122 1.50 15.77 -17.67
N THR A 123 1.91 16.24 -16.48
CA THR A 123 3.10 15.77 -15.74
C THR A 123 2.82 14.65 -14.75
N LYS A 124 1.62 14.06 -14.76
CA LYS A 124 1.31 12.91 -13.91
C LYS A 124 2.18 11.72 -14.34
N ALA A 125 2.66 10.95 -13.36
CA ALA A 125 3.47 9.76 -13.60
C ALA A 125 2.69 8.74 -14.48
N PRO A 126 3.39 8.07 -15.41
CA PRO A 126 2.77 7.11 -16.31
C PRO A 126 2.46 5.80 -15.58
N GLY A 127 1.59 4.98 -16.18
CA GLY A 127 1.34 3.63 -15.71
C GLY A 127 2.50 2.67 -16.05
N PRO A 128 2.31 1.36 -15.82
CA PRO A 128 3.28 0.34 -16.22
C PRO A 128 3.63 0.32 -17.72
N ASP A 129 2.76 0.91 -18.54
CA ASP A 129 2.94 1.12 -19.98
C ASP A 129 3.92 2.25 -20.34
N ASN A 130 4.34 3.06 -19.35
CA ASN A 130 5.17 4.25 -19.52
C ASN A 130 4.58 5.34 -20.46
N ILE A 131 3.27 5.35 -20.69
CA ILE A 131 2.60 6.37 -21.51
C ILE A 131 2.20 7.56 -20.64
N TYR A 132 2.76 8.74 -20.94
CA TYR A 132 2.43 9.95 -20.20
C TYR A 132 1.11 10.57 -20.69
N PRO A 133 0.30 11.17 -19.81
CA PRO A 133 -0.92 11.85 -20.23
C PRO A 133 -0.69 12.96 -21.26
N ALA A 134 0.45 13.67 -21.18
CA ALA A 134 0.81 14.69 -22.17
C ALA A 134 0.94 14.12 -23.59
N MET A 135 1.31 12.84 -23.73
CA MET A 135 1.43 12.18 -25.03
C MET A 135 0.04 11.89 -25.62
N LEU A 136 -0.92 11.51 -24.78
CA LEU A 136 -2.30 11.26 -25.23
C LEU A 136 -3.09 12.55 -25.49
N GLN A 137 -2.76 13.63 -24.76
CA GLN A 137 -3.41 14.94 -24.93
C GLN A 137 -2.91 15.71 -26.15
N ASN A 138 -1.64 15.53 -26.53
CA ASN A 138 -1.01 16.26 -27.64
C ASN A 138 -0.68 15.37 -28.85
N GLY A 139 -0.81 14.05 -28.71
CA GLY A 139 -0.62 13.08 -29.79
C GLY A 139 -1.92 12.90 -30.56
N GLY A 140 -2.26 13.90 -31.37
CA GLY A 140 -3.13 13.73 -32.53
C GLY A 140 -2.34 13.22 -33.72
#